data_AF-T1EFR2-F1
#
_entry.id   AF-T1EFR2-F1
#
_cell.length_a   1.000
_cell.length_b   1.000
_cell.length_c   1.000
_cell.angle_alpha   90.00
_cell.angle_beta   90.00
_cell.angle_gamma   90.00
#
_symmetry.space_group_name_H-M   'P 1'
#
loop_
_entity.id
_entity.type
_entity.pdbx_description
1 polymer ?
#
loop_
_entity_poly.entity_id
_entity_poly.type
_entity_poly.pdbx_seq_one_letter_code
_entity_poly.pdbx_strand_id
1 'polypeptide(L)' 'MALIAIAFYTLLERKLLGYFQIRKGPNKIIFIGLSQPFADAIKLFLKEQLTPTNANKTSFIIAPIIGLFLLLMI' A
#
# COMPACT_ATOMS: atom_id res chain seq x y z
N MET A 1 -0.72 -4.42 15.14
CA MET A 1 -0.56 -5.64 14.31
C MET A 1 -1.33 -5.58 12.98
N ALA A 2 -2.57 -5.07 12.97
CA ALA A 2 -3.39 -4.97 11.75
C ALA A 2 -2.68 -4.36 10.52
N LEU A 3 -1.99 -3.22 10.68
CA LEU A 3 -1.28 -2.55 9.58
C LEU A 3 -0.14 -3.40 8.97
N ILE A 4 0.60 -4.14 9.81
CA ILE A 4 1.66 -5.04 9.35
C ILE A 4 1.04 -6.23 8.60
N ALA A 5 -0.08 -6.78 9.10
CA ALA A 5 -0.78 -7.86 8.43
C ALA A 5 -1.29 -7.43 7.03
N ILE A 6 -1.86 -6.24 6.90
CA ILE A 6 -2.32 -5.69 5.61
C ILE A 6 -1.14 -5.50 4.65
N ALA A 7 0.00 -5.01 5.12
CA ALA A 7 1.19 -4.85 4.31
C ALA A 7 1.69 -6.19 3.71
N PHE A 8 1.68 -7.28 4.47
CA PHE A 8 2.02 -8.60 3.94
C PHE A 8 0.90 -9.24 3.13
N TYR A 9 -0.37 -8.92 3.42
CA TYR A 9 -1.52 -9.38 2.65
C TYR A 9 -1.43 -8.90 1.19
N THR A 10 -1.09 -7.62 0.97
CA THR A 10 -0.89 -7.08 -0.39
C THR A 10 0.27 -7.76 -1.14
N LEU A 11 1.34 -8.18 -0.45
CA LEU A 11 2.41 -8.97 -1.05
C LEU A 11 1.91 -10.34 -1.51
N LEU A 12 1.11 -11.00 -0.68
CA LEU A 12 0.51 -12.31 -0.97
C LEU A 12 -0.41 -12.22 -2.18
N GLU A 13 -1.29 -11.21 -2.24
CA GLU A 13 -2.17 -10.93 -3.37
C GLU A 13 -1.37 -10.83 -4.69
N ARG A 14 -0.31 -10.00 -4.70
CA ARG A 14 0.57 -9.84 -5.87
C ARG A 14 1.26 -11.16 -6.28
N LYS A 15 1.53 -12.04 -5.33
CA LYS A 15 2.14 -13.35 -5.60
C LYS A 15 1.12 -14.33 -6.19
N LEU A 16 -0.08 -14.39 -5.62
CA LEU A 16 -1.20 -15.22 -6.12
C LEU A 16 -1.61 -14.83 -7.54
N LEU A 17 -1.83 -13.56 -7.81
CA LEU A 17 -2.13 -13.08 -9.17
C LEU A 17 -1.01 -13.42 -10.16
N GLY A 18 0.25 -13.38 -9.72
CA GLY A 18 1.37 -13.85 -10.52
C GLY A 18 1.23 -15.33 -10.88
N TYR A 19 0.96 -16.19 -9.90
CA TYR A 19 0.79 -17.62 -10.11
C TYR A 19 -0.37 -17.95 -11.06
N PHE A 20 -1.52 -17.29 -10.92
CA PHE A 20 -2.64 -17.46 -11.86
C PHE A 20 -2.31 -17.05 -13.29
N GLN A 21 -1.43 -16.06 -13.47
CA GLN A 21 -1.01 -15.53 -14.76
C GLN A 21 0.28 -16.19 -15.29
N ILE A 22 0.75 -17.29 -14.68
CA ILE A 22 1.98 -18.00 -15.07
C ILE A 22 3.20 -17.05 -15.11
N ARG A 23 3.25 -16.06 -14.20
CA ARG A 23 4.38 -15.16 -14.03
C ARG A 23 4.83 -15.12 -12.58
N LYS A 24 6.13 -14.93 -12.35
CA LYS A 24 6.62 -14.75 -10.98
C LYS A 24 6.18 -13.38 -10.48
N GLY A 25 5.50 -13.36 -9.33
CA GLY A 25 5.25 -12.14 -8.56
C GLY A 25 6.57 -11.50 -8.05
N PRO A 26 6.49 -10.47 -7.21
CA PRO A 26 7.69 -9.77 -6.72
C PRO A 26 8.66 -10.73 -6.02
N ASN A 27 9.85 -10.95 -6.61
CA ASN A 27 10.84 -11.93 -6.12
C ASN A 27 12.22 -11.31 -5.81
N LYS A 28 12.50 -10.07 -6.25
CA LYS A 28 13.87 -9.52 -6.28
C LYS A 28 14.31 -8.80 -5.01
N ILE A 29 13.38 -8.24 -4.24
CA ILE A 29 13.72 -7.21 -3.22
C ILE A 29 14.30 -7.78 -1.92
N ILE A 30 14.49 -9.11 -1.74
CA ILE A 30 15.70 -9.67 -1.08
C ILE A 30 15.87 -11.21 -1.19
N PHE A 31 14.81 -12.06 -1.18
CA PHE A 31 14.93 -13.51 -1.55
C PHE A 31 13.61 -14.07 -2.13
N ILE A 32 12.46 -13.64 -1.58
CA ILE A 32 11.09 -13.95 -2.06
C ILE A 32 10.22 -12.67 -2.12
N GLY A 33 10.84 -11.49 -2.01
CA GLY A 33 10.12 -10.21 -1.94
C GLY A 33 9.55 -9.85 -0.55
N LEU A 34 10.04 -10.47 0.53
CA LEU A 34 9.55 -10.22 1.90
C LEU A 34 9.65 -8.75 2.33
N SER A 35 10.71 -8.07 1.90
CA SER A 35 10.97 -6.64 2.16
C SER A 35 10.23 -5.70 1.20
N GLN A 36 9.47 -6.22 0.22
CA GLN A 36 8.71 -5.42 -0.74
C GLN A 36 7.74 -4.42 -0.09
N PRO A 37 6.96 -4.78 0.96
CA PRO A 37 6.02 -3.84 1.56
C PRO A 37 6.71 -2.63 2.19
N PHE A 38 7.93 -2.82 2.72
CA PHE A 38 8.74 -1.72 3.25
C PHE A 38 9.26 -0.82 2.13
N ALA A 39 9.73 -1.40 1.02
CA ALA A 39 10.19 -0.64 -0.14
C ALA A 39 9.04 0.20 -0.77
N ASP A 40 7.84 -0.39 -0.87
CA ASP A 40 6.66 0.30 -1.39
C ASP A 40 6.22 1.44 -0.44
N ALA A 41 6.32 1.26 0.89
CA ALA A 41 6.05 2.32 1.86
C ALA A 41 7.06 3.47 1.75
N ILE A 42 8.36 3.18 1.74
CA ILE A 42 9.42 4.20 1.61
C ILE A 42 9.24 4.98 0.31
N LYS A 43 8.92 4.29 -0.79
CA LYS A 43 8.65 4.92 -2.09
C LYS A 43 7.48 5.92 -2.01
N LEU A 44 6.42 5.60 -1.28
CA LEU A 44 5.27 6.49 -1.10
C LEU A 44 5.60 7.69 -0.22
N PHE A 45 6.41 7.52 0.84
CA PHE A 45 6.86 8.63 1.69
C PHE A 45 7.76 9.62 0.95
N LEU A 46 8.57 9.14 0.00
CA LEU A 46 9.46 9.98 -0.79
C LEU A 46 8.75 10.66 -1.97
N LYS A 47 7.53 10.27 -2.30
CA LYS A 47 6.81 10.81 -3.46
C LYS A 47 6.19 12.17 -3.12
N GLU A 48 6.35 13.14 -4.02
CA GLU A 48 5.73 14.45 -3.87
C GLU A 48 4.20 14.36 -3.74
N GLN A 49 3.65 15.08 -2.77
CA GLN A 49 2.21 15.17 -2.56
C GLN A 49 1.60 16.19 -3.51
N LEU A 50 1.09 15.71 -4.64
CA LEU A 50 0.32 16.51 -5.57
C LEU A 50 -1.12 16.65 -5.06
N THR A 51 -1.52 17.87 -4.70
CA THR A 51 -2.92 18.18 -4.39
C THR A 51 -3.61 18.74 -5.64
N PRO A 52 -4.81 18.23 -6.01
CA PRO A 52 -5.53 18.72 -7.18
C PRO A 52 -5.89 20.21 -7.01
N THR A 53 -5.66 21.00 -8.05
CA THR A 53 -5.84 22.47 -8.03
C THR A 53 -7.32 22.89 -7.92
N ASN A 54 -8.24 22.09 -8.46
CA ASN A 54 -9.68 22.38 -8.50
C ASN A 54 -10.51 21.70 -7.40
N ALA A 55 -9.87 21.07 -6.40
CA ALA A 55 -10.59 20.38 -5.33
C ALA A 55 -10.47 21.09 -3.98
N ASN A 56 -11.43 20.83 -3.09
CA ASN A 56 -11.36 21.30 -1.72
C ASN A 56 -10.26 20.56 -0.94
N LYS A 57 -9.16 21.25 -0.66
CA LYS A 57 -7.99 20.69 0.04
C LYS A 57 -8.33 20.11 1.41
N THR A 58 -9.28 20.71 2.14
CA THR A 58 -9.63 20.24 3.49
C THR A 58 -10.34 18.90 3.44
N SER A 59 -11.31 18.74 2.54
CA SER A 59 -12.03 17.48 2.34
C SER A 59 -11.10 16.37 1.82
N PHE A 60 -10.17 16.70 0.92
CA PHE A 60 -9.20 15.76 0.38
C PHE A 60 -8.27 15.15 1.45
N ILE A 61 -7.90 15.93 2.47
CA ILE A 61 -7.05 15.46 3.58
C ILE A 61 -7.87 14.74 4.66
N ILE A 62 -9.05 15.27 5.01
CA ILE A 62 -9.85 14.74 6.12
C ILE A 62 -10.51 13.40 5.75
N ALA A 63 -10.99 13.24 4.51
CA ALA A 63 -11.67 12.02 4.08
C ALA A 63 -10.85 10.73 4.29
N PRO A 64 -9.58 10.62 3.85
CA PRO A 64 -8.77 9.42 4.08
C PRO A 64 -8.43 9.21 5.57
N ILE A 65 -8.32 10.27 6.38
CA ILE A 65 -8.07 10.17 7.83
C ILE A 65 -9.28 9.52 8.53
N ILE A 66 -10.51 9.96 8.21
CA ILE A 66 -11.74 9.38 8.77
C ILE A 66 -11.89 7.92 8.35
N GLY A 67 -11.62 7.61 7.08
CA GLY A 67 -11.70 6.23 6.58
C GLY A 67 -10.74 5.28 7.29
N LEU A 68 -9.49 5.72 7.51
CA LEU A 68 -8.50 4.94 8.25
C LEU A 68 -8.87 4.81 9.73
N PHE A 69 -9.41 5.86 10.35
CA PHE A 69 -9.87 5.82 11.74
C PHE A 69 -11.02 4.81 11.91
N LEU A 70 -12.00 4.81 11.02
CA LEU A 70 -13.10 3.85 11.03
C LEU A 70 -12.59 2.41 10.92
N LEU A 71 -11.67 2.14 9.98
CA LEU A 71 -11.06 0.82 9.78
C LEU A 71 -10.30 0.33 11.02
N LEU A 72 -9.70 1.24 11.81
CA LEU A 72 -8.93 0.88 13.00
C LEU A 72 -9.81 0.62 14.23
N MET A 73 -10.99 1.25 14.31
CA MET A 73 -11.93 1.07 15.41
C MET A 73 -12.68 -0.27 15.35
N ILE A 74 -12.86 -0.80 14.14
CA ILE A 74 -13.52 -2.08 13.84
C ILE A 74 -12.49 -3.19 13.87
#